data_AF-A0A5C6RL71-F1
#
_entry.id   AF-A0A5C6RL71-F1
#
_cell.length_a   1.000
_cell.length_b   1.000
_cell.length_c   1.000
_cell.angle_alpha   90.00
_cell.angle_beta   90.00
_cell.angle_gamma   90.00
#
_symmetry.space_group_name_H-M   'P 1'
#
loop_
_entity.id
_entity.type
_entity.pdbx_description
1 polymer ?
#
loop_
_entity_poly.entity_id
_entity_poly.type
_entity_poly.pdbx_seq_one_letter_code
_entity_poly.pdbx_strand_id
1 'polypeptide(L)'
;MKPNLWIYSTEETINKTAASLIVFGAEVFHRAKIVKDLDLLERVTKGLDNRSIPPNHEELHEFFFSYLTDTIKILIFFENYMKAELMIRGYCVHRIKKDIQEFKEIAKRQFKEPILMKDINSIEPFEVNLEKEEIFHRGIKETTIGMKELTGSESYLSNYQLSDEILNFIKELTIFRNKLHFHDSINFATSMEKINKIKIVKDFVNETIQNRIKRLYSDLYEYHAA
;
A
#
# COMPACT_ATOMS: atom_id res chain seq x y z
N MET A 1 0.68 -21.26 12.59
CA MET A 1 0.84 -20.48 13.85
C MET A 1 -0.43 -19.65 14.05
N LYS A 2 -0.91 -19.37 15.27
CA LYS A 2 -2.02 -18.41 15.45
C LYS A 2 -1.44 -17.00 15.26
N PRO A 3 -2.03 -16.12 14.42
CA PRO A 3 -1.50 -14.77 14.24
C PRO A 3 -1.74 -13.94 15.52
N ASN A 4 -0.69 -13.34 16.08
CA ASN A 4 -0.83 -12.38 17.18
C ASN A 4 -1.32 -11.05 16.61
N LEU A 5 -2.48 -10.59 17.08
CA LEU A 5 -3.18 -9.39 16.65
C LEU A 5 -2.95 -8.20 17.59
N TRP A 6 -1.88 -8.23 18.39
CA TRP A 6 -1.51 -7.14 19.30
C TRP A 6 -1.41 -5.78 18.63
N ILE A 7 -1.18 -5.74 17.31
CA ILE A 7 -1.20 -4.50 16.53
C ILE A 7 -2.54 -3.73 16.58
N TYR A 8 -3.61 -4.35 17.10
CA TYR A 8 -4.92 -3.75 17.33
C TYR A 8 -5.24 -3.49 18.81
N SER A 9 -4.28 -3.64 19.72
CA SER A 9 -4.53 -3.61 21.17
C SER A 9 -5.01 -2.25 21.69
N THR A 10 -4.38 -1.17 21.24
CA THR A 10 -4.70 0.20 21.64
C THR A 10 -4.63 1.13 20.42
N GLU A 11 -5.24 2.30 20.53
CA GLU A 11 -5.14 3.35 19.51
C GLU A 11 -3.68 3.77 19.26
N GLU A 12 -2.87 3.86 20.32
CA GLU A 12 -1.45 4.15 20.22
C GLU A 12 -0.71 3.07 19.42
N THR A 13 -0.94 1.79 19.71
CA THR A 13 -0.33 0.67 18.98
C THR A 13 -0.75 0.64 17.51
N ILE A 14 -2.04 0.92 17.24
CA ILE A 14 -2.56 1.04 15.87
C ILE A 14 -1.84 2.18 15.15
N ASN A 15 -1.74 3.36 15.76
CA ASN A 15 -1.12 4.54 15.15
C ASN A 15 0.37 4.33 14.88
N LYS A 16 1.11 3.71 15.82
CA LYS A 16 2.52 3.32 15.65
C LYS A 16 2.68 2.31 14.52
N THR A 17 1.85 1.27 14.48
CA THR A 17 1.90 0.25 13.42
C THR A 17 1.59 0.86 12.05
N ALA A 18 0.53 1.66 11.95
CA ALA A 18 0.15 2.35 10.73
C ALA A 18 1.25 3.31 10.24
N ALA A 19 1.89 4.07 11.15
CA ALA A 19 3.03 4.90 10.80
C ALA A 19 4.21 4.07 10.28
N SER A 20 4.53 2.96 10.94
CA SER A 20 5.59 2.05 10.50
C SER A 20 5.31 1.48 9.10
N LEU A 21 4.07 1.10 8.80
CA LEU A 21 3.67 0.61 7.47
C LEU A 21 3.88 1.65 6.38
N ILE A 22 3.47 2.90 6.65
CA ILE A 22 3.62 4.03 5.71
C ILE A 22 5.10 4.34 5.47
N VAL A 23 5.90 4.49 6.54
CA VAL A 23 7.33 4.83 6.44
C VAL A 23 8.10 3.73 5.72
N PHE A 24 7.87 2.46 6.08
CA PHE A 24 8.49 1.33 5.38
C PHE A 24 8.08 1.28 3.91
N GLY A 25 6.79 1.46 3.61
CA GLY A 25 6.30 1.52 2.23
C GLY A 25 6.98 2.63 1.44
N ALA A 26 7.12 3.82 2.03
CA ALA A 26 7.74 4.97 1.40
C ALA A 26 9.23 4.76 1.12
N GLU A 27 9.95 4.16 2.08
CA GLU A 27 11.33 3.78 1.88
C GLU A 27 11.49 2.82 0.70
N VAL A 28 10.63 1.81 0.60
CA VAL A 28 10.61 0.87 -0.52
C VAL A 28 10.29 1.59 -1.84
N PHE A 29 9.32 2.51 -1.84
CA PHE A 29 8.95 3.34 -2.99
C PHE A 29 10.13 4.20 -3.49
N HIS A 30 10.83 4.91 -2.59
CA HIS A 30 11.95 5.77 -2.97
C HIS A 30 13.17 5.00 -3.48
N ARG A 31 13.26 3.70 -3.18
CA ARG A 31 14.26 2.79 -3.74
C ARG A 31 13.90 2.25 -5.12
N ALA A 32 12.72 2.57 -5.67
CA ALA A 32 12.40 2.24 -7.06
C ALA A 32 13.26 3.09 -8.00
N LYS A 33 13.90 2.48 -9.00
CA LYS A 33 14.83 3.17 -9.90
C LYS A 33 14.13 4.30 -10.66
N ILE A 34 12.93 4.05 -11.18
CA ILE A 34 12.13 5.08 -11.88
C ILE A 34 11.74 6.27 -10.98
N VAL A 35 11.82 6.13 -9.65
CA VAL A 35 11.54 7.19 -8.67
C VAL A 35 12.83 7.88 -8.23
N LYS A 36 13.85 7.08 -7.91
CA LYS A 36 15.18 7.53 -7.45
C LYS A 36 15.88 8.35 -8.53
N ASP A 37 15.90 7.83 -9.75
CA ASP A 37 16.61 8.40 -10.90
C ASP A 37 15.62 9.09 -11.87
N LEU A 38 14.54 9.68 -11.33
CA LEU A 38 13.44 10.25 -12.12
C LEU A 38 13.90 11.37 -13.07
N ASP A 39 14.82 12.23 -12.64
CA ASP A 39 15.35 13.32 -13.46
C ASP A 39 16.16 12.79 -14.65
N LEU A 40 16.92 11.71 -14.43
CA LEU A 40 17.62 11.00 -15.48
C LEU A 40 16.63 10.39 -16.48
N LEU A 41 15.61 9.69 -15.99
CA LEU A 41 14.57 9.10 -16.84
C LEU A 41 13.87 10.17 -17.70
N GLU A 42 13.58 11.33 -17.12
CA GLU A 42 12.99 12.46 -17.83
C GLU A 42 13.89 12.99 -18.94
N ARG A 43 15.17 13.23 -18.64
CA ARG A 43 16.15 13.69 -19.62
C ARG A 43 16.28 12.71 -20.78
N VAL A 44 16.39 11.42 -20.49
CA VAL A 44 16.54 10.39 -21.51
C VAL A 44 15.28 10.30 -22.38
N THR A 45 14.10 10.40 -21.78
CA THR A 45 12.83 10.37 -22.52
C THR A 45 12.70 11.57 -23.45
N LYS A 46 13.05 12.79 -22.99
CA LYS A 46 13.09 13.98 -23.86
C LYS A 46 14.06 13.82 -25.03
N GLY A 47 15.21 13.19 -24.79
CA GLY A 47 16.20 12.87 -25.83
C GLY A 47 15.72 11.83 -26.85
N LEU A 48 14.86 10.89 -26.43
CA LEU A 48 14.21 9.96 -27.36
C LEU A 48 13.20 10.69 -28.25
N ASP A 49 12.35 11.53 -27.64
CA ASP A 49 11.28 12.26 -28.35
C ASP A 49 11.85 13.20 -29.42
N ASN A 50 12.94 13.91 -29.11
CA ASN A 50 13.62 14.81 -30.04
C ASN A 50 14.66 14.10 -30.93
N ARG A 51 14.81 12.77 -30.82
CA ARG A 51 15.77 11.94 -31.55
C ARG A 51 17.25 12.28 -31.31
N SER A 52 17.59 12.96 -30.21
CA SER A 52 18.97 13.19 -29.80
C SER A 52 19.60 11.99 -29.09
N ILE A 53 18.78 11.03 -28.65
CA ILE A 53 19.18 9.76 -28.02
C ILE A 53 18.61 8.59 -28.84
N PRO A 54 19.40 7.56 -29.18
CA PRO A 54 18.89 6.38 -29.87
C PRO A 54 18.02 5.50 -28.94
N PRO A 55 17.05 4.73 -29.47
CA PRO A 55 16.20 3.85 -28.67
C PRO A 55 16.92 2.78 -27.82
N ASN A 56 18.15 2.40 -28.21
CA ASN A 56 18.97 1.41 -27.51
C ASN A 56 20.05 2.06 -26.63
N HIS A 57 19.81 3.27 -26.14
CA HIS A 57 20.75 3.95 -25.26
C HIS A 57 20.94 3.18 -23.95
N GLU A 58 22.19 3.02 -23.51
CA GLU A 58 22.56 2.17 -22.37
C GLU A 58 21.81 2.56 -21.08
N GLU A 59 21.60 3.86 -20.83
CA GLU A 59 20.87 4.35 -19.66
C GLU A 59 19.41 3.82 -19.60
N LEU A 60 18.79 3.44 -20.73
CA LEU A 60 17.45 2.88 -20.77
C LEU A 60 17.40 1.42 -20.31
N HIS A 61 18.49 0.67 -20.50
CA HIS A 61 18.54 -0.75 -20.16
C HIS A 61 18.32 -0.95 -18.67
N GLU A 62 18.91 -0.11 -17.82
CA GLU A 62 18.75 -0.24 -16.38
C GLU A 62 17.30 0.03 -15.93
N PHE A 63 16.61 1.01 -16.54
CA PHE A 63 15.19 1.26 -16.26
C PHE A 63 14.32 0.11 -16.72
N PHE A 64 14.61 -0.45 -17.89
CA PHE A 64 13.93 -1.61 -18.44
C PHE A 64 14.04 -2.83 -17.52
N PHE A 65 15.26 -3.18 -17.10
CA PHE A 65 15.49 -4.34 -16.23
C PHE A 65 14.90 -4.16 -14.83
N SER A 66 14.83 -2.92 -14.35
CA SER A 66 14.27 -2.61 -13.03
C SER A 66 12.76 -2.45 -13.03
N TYR A 67 12.11 -2.28 -14.19
CA TYR A 67 10.72 -1.80 -14.26
C TYR A 67 9.71 -2.68 -13.52
N LEU A 68 9.84 -4.00 -13.62
CA LEU A 68 8.97 -4.93 -12.88
C LEU A 68 9.17 -4.80 -11.38
N THR A 69 10.42 -4.83 -10.93
CA THR A 69 10.76 -4.69 -9.52
C THR A 69 10.31 -3.34 -8.97
N ASP A 70 10.45 -2.27 -9.76
CA ASP A 70 9.97 -0.94 -9.42
C ASP A 70 8.44 -0.87 -9.32
N THR A 71 7.74 -1.52 -10.25
CA THR A 71 6.28 -1.65 -10.18
C THR A 71 5.84 -2.31 -8.88
N ILE A 72 6.53 -3.39 -8.46
CA ILE A 72 6.25 -4.07 -7.19
C ILE A 72 6.53 -3.14 -6.01
N LYS A 73 7.66 -2.43 -5.99
CA LYS A 73 8.00 -1.47 -4.92
C LYS A 73 6.95 -0.38 -4.78
N ILE A 74 6.44 0.16 -5.89
CA ILE A 74 5.39 1.18 -5.87
C ILE A 74 4.09 0.61 -5.32
N LEU A 75 3.70 -0.60 -5.75
CA LEU A 75 2.49 -1.26 -5.24
C LEU A 75 2.60 -1.59 -3.73
N ILE A 76 3.79 -1.92 -3.22
CA ILE A 76 4.02 -2.16 -1.78
C ILE A 76 3.68 -0.92 -0.97
N PHE A 77 4.09 0.28 -1.40
CA PHE A 77 3.73 1.52 -0.71
C PHE A 77 2.22 1.69 -0.62
N PHE A 78 1.52 1.59 -1.75
CA PHE A 78 0.08 1.80 -1.79
C PHE A 78 -0.70 0.74 -1.01
N GLU A 79 -0.27 -0.52 -1.06
CA GLU A 79 -0.87 -1.58 -0.26
C GLU A 79 -0.72 -1.29 1.25
N ASN A 80 0.46 -0.86 1.68
CA ASN A 80 0.72 -0.51 3.08
C ASN A 80 -0.03 0.74 3.53
N TYR A 81 -0.05 1.79 2.71
CA TYR A 81 -0.77 3.03 2.97
C TYR A 81 -2.27 2.76 3.17
N MET A 82 -2.90 2.05 2.23
CA MET A 82 -4.33 1.75 2.33
C MET A 82 -4.66 0.90 3.56
N LYS A 83 -3.82 -0.09 3.90
CA LYS A 83 -3.99 -0.87 5.14
C LYS A 83 -3.83 0.00 6.39
N ALA A 84 -2.85 0.89 6.42
CA ALA A 84 -2.64 1.81 7.52
C ALA A 84 -3.87 2.69 7.75
N GLU A 85 -4.42 3.29 6.69
CA GLU A 85 -5.65 4.09 6.74
C GLU A 85 -6.86 3.29 7.26
N LEU A 86 -7.01 2.03 6.81
CA LEU A 86 -8.05 1.15 7.34
C LEU A 86 -7.87 0.83 8.83
N MET A 87 -6.65 0.53 9.27
CA MET A 87 -6.36 0.21 10.67
C MET A 87 -6.68 1.37 11.59
N ILE A 88 -6.31 2.60 11.23
CA ILE A 88 -6.59 3.82 12.00
C ILE A 88 -8.10 4.01 12.19
N ARG A 89 -8.90 3.61 11.21
CA ARG A 89 -10.37 3.67 11.25
C ARG A 89 -11.02 2.46 11.95
N GLY A 90 -10.22 1.57 12.54
CA GLY A 90 -10.69 0.40 13.29
C GLY A 90 -11.09 -0.80 12.41
N TYR A 91 -10.71 -0.82 11.13
CA TYR A 91 -10.97 -1.93 10.24
C TYR A 91 -9.91 -3.04 10.34
N CYS A 92 -10.35 -4.28 10.13
CA CYS A 92 -9.51 -5.46 10.07
C CYS A 92 -8.86 -5.58 8.68
N VAL A 93 -7.53 -5.51 8.62
CA VAL A 93 -6.75 -5.72 7.39
C VAL A 93 -6.33 -7.19 7.20
N HIS A 94 -6.52 -8.03 8.22
CA HIS A 94 -6.27 -9.46 8.12
C HIS A 94 -7.45 -10.17 7.45
N ARG A 95 -7.18 -11.20 6.66
CA ARG A 95 -8.25 -11.95 5.99
C ARG A 95 -9.05 -12.75 7.01
N ILE A 96 -10.36 -12.74 6.85
CA ILE A 96 -11.25 -13.55 7.68
C ILE A 96 -11.34 -14.97 7.10
N LYS A 97 -11.40 -15.98 7.97
CA LYS A 97 -11.56 -17.39 7.63
C LYS A 97 -12.96 -17.69 7.12
N LYS A 98 -13.07 -18.09 5.85
CA LYS A 98 -14.33 -18.45 5.19
C LYS A 98 -14.80 -19.88 5.48
N ASP A 99 -13.91 -20.69 6.02
CA ASP A 99 -14.06 -22.11 6.35
C ASP A 99 -14.71 -22.36 7.71
N ILE A 100 -14.82 -21.31 8.54
CA ILE A 100 -15.57 -21.33 9.79
C ILE A 100 -16.98 -20.77 9.53
N GLN A 101 -18.01 -21.54 9.85
CA GLN A 101 -19.39 -21.27 9.44
C GLN A 101 -19.89 -19.92 9.96
N GLU A 102 -19.54 -19.56 11.18
CA GLU A 102 -19.89 -18.31 11.87
C GLU A 102 -19.27 -17.08 11.19
N PHE A 103 -18.12 -17.23 10.54
CA PHE A 103 -17.38 -16.14 9.88
C PHE A 103 -17.56 -16.12 8.35
N LYS A 104 -18.29 -17.08 7.78
CA LYS A 104 -18.42 -17.24 6.33
C LYS A 104 -19.00 -16.01 5.64
N GLU A 105 -20.04 -15.42 6.21
CA GLU A 105 -20.71 -14.26 5.60
C GLU A 105 -19.88 -12.98 5.72
N ILE A 106 -19.26 -12.74 6.88
CA ILE A 106 -18.40 -11.56 7.06
C ILE A 106 -17.12 -11.67 6.21
N ALA A 107 -16.57 -12.88 6.00
CA ALA A 107 -15.45 -13.11 5.09
C ALA A 107 -15.81 -12.83 3.62
N LYS A 108 -17.04 -13.15 3.19
CA LYS A 108 -17.53 -12.78 1.85
C LYS A 108 -17.70 -11.27 1.71
N ARG A 109 -18.23 -10.62 2.75
CA ARG A 109 -18.40 -9.15 2.79
C ARG A 109 -17.04 -8.44 2.71
N GLN A 110 -16.01 -8.95 3.39
CA GLN A 110 -14.67 -8.37 3.37
C GLN A 110 -14.09 -8.21 1.95
N PHE A 111 -14.52 -9.03 1.00
CA PHE A 111 -14.10 -8.89 -0.40
C PHE A 111 -14.66 -7.64 -1.08
N LYS A 112 -15.78 -7.09 -0.60
CA LYS A 112 -16.49 -5.95 -1.17
C LYS A 112 -16.40 -4.68 -0.32
N GLU A 113 -16.19 -4.81 0.99
CA GLU A 113 -16.17 -3.68 1.93
C GLU A 113 -15.23 -3.98 3.10
N PRO A 114 -14.63 -2.95 3.73
CA PRO A 114 -13.84 -3.14 4.93
C PRO A 114 -14.71 -3.56 6.12
N ILE A 115 -14.17 -4.40 6.99
CA ILE A 115 -14.88 -4.98 8.14
C ILE A 115 -14.29 -4.42 9.44
N LEU A 116 -15.13 -3.90 10.34
CA LEU A 116 -14.67 -3.36 11.61
C LEU A 116 -14.25 -4.50 12.55
N MET A 117 -13.20 -4.26 13.35
CA MET A 117 -12.76 -5.22 14.37
C MET A 117 -13.89 -5.54 15.37
N LYS A 118 -14.74 -4.55 15.68
CA LYS A 118 -15.91 -4.72 16.56
C LYS A 118 -16.95 -5.70 15.99
N ASP A 119 -17.11 -5.74 14.66
CA ASP A 119 -18.07 -6.64 14.01
C ASP A 119 -17.61 -8.09 14.14
N ILE A 120 -16.29 -8.32 14.07
CA ILE A 120 -15.68 -9.63 14.32
C ILE A 120 -15.86 -10.03 15.80
N ASN A 121 -15.55 -9.12 16.73
CA ASN A 121 -15.71 -9.34 18.18
C ASN A 121 -17.16 -9.66 18.58
N SER A 122 -18.14 -9.14 17.82
CA SER A 122 -19.57 -9.39 18.10
C SER A 122 -20.02 -10.81 17.78
N ILE A 123 -19.30 -11.51 16.88
CA ILE A 123 -19.55 -12.93 16.55
C ILE A 123 -18.89 -13.81 17.60
N GLU A 124 -17.64 -13.52 17.93
CA GLU A 124 -16.86 -14.20 18.95
C GLU A 124 -15.87 -13.22 19.57
N PRO A 125 -15.76 -13.14 20.91
CA PRO A 125 -14.80 -12.27 21.55
C PRO A 125 -13.34 -12.62 21.23
N PHE A 126 -12.47 -11.61 21.16
CA PHE A 126 -11.03 -11.83 21.06
C PHE A 126 -10.46 -12.48 22.34
N GLU A 127 -9.56 -13.44 22.17
CA GLU A 127 -8.75 -14.01 23.26
C GLU A 127 -7.61 -13.03 23.56
N VAL A 128 -7.66 -12.32 24.71
CA VAL A 128 -6.67 -11.30 25.09
C VAL A 128 -5.84 -11.77 26.29
N ASN A 129 -4.52 -11.74 26.15
CA ASN A 129 -3.57 -11.93 27.24
C ASN A 129 -2.62 -10.71 27.32
N LEU A 130 -2.89 -9.83 28.29
CA LEU A 130 -2.15 -8.58 28.46
C LEU A 130 -0.71 -8.80 28.96
N GLU A 131 -0.47 -9.84 29.79
CA GLU A 131 0.87 -10.14 30.32
C GLU A 131 1.85 -10.55 29.22
N LYS A 132 1.34 -11.18 28.15
CA LYS A 132 2.13 -11.67 27.03
C LYS A 132 2.05 -10.79 25.78
N GLU A 133 1.29 -9.70 25.85
CA GLU A 133 0.99 -8.88 24.67
C GLU A 133 0.40 -9.70 23.51
N GLU A 134 -0.58 -10.56 23.81
CA GLU A 134 -1.17 -11.48 22.85
C GLU A 134 -2.66 -11.19 22.65
N ILE A 135 -3.06 -11.03 21.39
CA ILE A 135 -4.47 -11.06 20.98
C ILE A 135 -4.65 -12.14 19.92
N PHE A 136 -5.55 -13.08 20.15
CA PHE A 136 -5.87 -14.14 19.19
C PHE A 136 -7.36 -14.16 18.86
N HIS A 137 -7.65 -14.64 17.66
CA HIS A 137 -9.02 -14.87 17.24
C HIS A 137 -9.06 -15.96 16.17
N ARG A 138 -9.82 -17.04 16.41
CA ARG A 138 -9.80 -18.21 15.52
C ARG A 138 -10.29 -17.88 14.11
N GLY A 139 -11.15 -16.88 13.96
CA GLY A 139 -11.71 -16.40 12.70
C GLY A 139 -10.75 -15.61 11.81
N ILE A 140 -9.54 -15.27 12.27
CA ILE A 140 -8.59 -14.41 11.53
C ILE A 140 -7.41 -15.23 10.98
N LYS A 141 -6.99 -14.93 9.74
CA LYS A 141 -5.81 -15.51 9.07
C LYS A 141 -4.57 -14.66 9.30
N GLU A 142 -3.41 -15.28 9.14
CA GLU A 142 -2.11 -14.59 9.13
C GLU A 142 -1.92 -13.70 7.89
N THR A 143 -2.57 -14.03 6.77
CA THR A 143 -2.51 -13.24 5.54
C THR A 143 -3.43 -12.04 5.61
N THR A 144 -3.01 -10.91 5.04
CA THR A 144 -3.82 -9.69 4.92
C THR A 144 -4.61 -9.63 3.62
N ILE A 145 -5.59 -8.72 3.56
CA ILE A 145 -6.19 -8.31 2.28
C ILE A 145 -5.10 -7.72 1.36
N GLY A 146 -5.25 -7.87 0.05
CA GLY A 146 -4.26 -7.38 -0.91
C GLY A 146 -4.80 -6.27 -1.80
N MET A 147 -3.99 -5.80 -2.75
CA MET A 147 -4.36 -4.77 -3.72
C MET A 147 -5.72 -4.99 -4.41
N LYS A 148 -6.08 -6.25 -4.72
CA LYS A 148 -7.35 -6.57 -5.39
C LYS A 148 -8.56 -6.14 -4.54
N GLU A 149 -8.56 -6.45 -3.26
CA GLU A 149 -9.61 -6.04 -2.33
C GLU A 149 -9.55 -4.53 -2.10
N LEU A 150 -8.35 -3.99 -1.83
CA LEU A 150 -8.15 -2.58 -1.47
C LEU A 150 -8.59 -1.60 -2.55
N THR A 151 -8.47 -1.96 -3.83
CA THR A 151 -8.91 -1.11 -4.96
C THR A 151 -10.19 -1.61 -5.63
N GLY A 152 -10.83 -2.64 -5.06
CA GLY A 152 -11.87 -3.42 -5.73
C GLY A 152 -13.28 -2.83 -5.64
N SER A 153 -13.52 -1.87 -4.74
CA SER A 153 -14.84 -1.27 -4.52
C SER A 153 -14.78 0.16 -4.03
N GLU A 154 -15.84 0.92 -4.31
CA GLU A 154 -16.05 2.28 -3.76
C GLU A 154 -16.05 2.30 -2.24
N SER A 155 -16.55 1.23 -1.61
CA SER A 155 -16.54 1.11 -0.14
C SER A 155 -15.11 1.14 0.41
N TYR A 156 -14.17 0.45 -0.21
CA TYR A 156 -12.76 0.59 0.17
C TYR A 156 -12.20 1.96 -0.22
N LEU A 157 -12.41 2.39 -1.47
CA LEU A 157 -11.82 3.62 -2.00
C LEU A 157 -12.20 4.89 -1.20
N SER A 158 -13.43 4.94 -0.68
CA SER A 158 -13.91 6.05 0.16
C SER A 158 -13.15 6.24 1.47
N ASN A 159 -12.33 5.26 1.88
CA ASN A 159 -11.48 5.35 3.06
C ASN A 159 -10.12 5.99 2.79
N TYR A 160 -9.77 6.25 1.52
CA TYR A 160 -8.47 6.78 1.14
C TYR A 160 -8.60 8.15 0.50
N GLN A 161 -7.62 9.02 0.74
CA GLN A 161 -7.53 10.33 0.09
C GLN A 161 -6.69 10.23 -1.20
N LEU A 162 -7.10 9.38 -2.14
CA LEU A 162 -6.40 9.17 -3.41
C LEU A 162 -7.13 9.88 -4.55
N SER A 163 -6.39 10.62 -5.38
CA SER A 163 -6.95 11.19 -6.61
C SER A 163 -7.19 10.09 -7.65
N ASP A 164 -8.11 10.35 -8.60
CA ASP A 164 -8.38 9.44 -9.72
C ASP A 164 -7.11 9.14 -10.53
N GLU A 165 -6.23 10.12 -10.68
CA GLU A 165 -4.96 9.96 -11.38
C GLU A 165 -4.06 8.94 -10.70
N ILE A 166 -3.91 9.02 -9.37
CA ILE A 166 -3.13 8.04 -8.59
C ILE A 166 -3.79 6.67 -8.65
N LEU A 167 -5.12 6.59 -8.50
CA LEU A 167 -5.86 5.34 -8.58
C LEU A 167 -5.71 4.66 -9.95
N ASN A 168 -5.77 5.42 -11.03
CA ASN A 168 -5.59 4.91 -12.38
C ASN A 168 -4.16 4.40 -12.57
N PHE A 169 -3.15 5.12 -12.09
CA PHE A 169 -1.77 4.65 -12.13
C PHE A 169 -1.56 3.34 -11.35
N ILE A 170 -2.14 3.21 -10.15
CA ILE A 170 -2.11 1.96 -9.37
C ILE A 170 -2.76 0.80 -10.13
N LYS A 171 -3.89 1.05 -10.79
CA LYS A 171 -4.59 0.04 -11.61
C LYS A 171 -3.73 -0.39 -12.81
N GLU A 172 -3.11 0.57 -13.52
CA GLU A 172 -2.17 0.29 -14.61
C GLU A 172 -1.02 -0.62 -14.14
N LEU A 173 -0.37 -0.27 -13.03
CA LEU A 173 0.71 -1.05 -12.43
C LEU A 173 0.26 -2.45 -11.99
N THR A 174 -0.93 -2.57 -11.41
CA THR A 174 -1.50 -3.84 -10.97
C THR A 174 -1.78 -4.76 -12.17
N ILE A 175 -2.35 -4.21 -13.25
CA ILE A 175 -2.58 -4.95 -14.50
C ILE A 175 -1.25 -5.41 -15.10
N PHE A 176 -0.25 -4.53 -15.15
CA PHE A 176 1.09 -4.87 -15.64
C PHE A 176 1.70 -6.03 -14.85
N ARG A 177 1.70 -5.96 -13.51
CA ARG A 177 2.19 -7.04 -12.65
C ARG A 177 1.46 -8.36 -12.89
N ASN A 178 0.13 -8.32 -13.07
CA ASN A 178 -0.68 -9.53 -13.31
C ASN A 178 -0.45 -10.15 -14.70
N LYS A 179 0.05 -9.38 -15.67
CA LYS A 179 0.37 -9.84 -17.03
C LYS A 179 1.80 -10.35 -17.16
N LEU A 180 2.54 -10.50 -16.06
CA LEU A 180 3.95 -10.93 -16.08
C LEU A 180 4.20 -12.20 -16.92
N HIS A 181 3.30 -13.18 -16.83
CA HIS A 181 3.41 -14.45 -17.56
C HIS A 181 3.15 -14.34 -19.07
N PHE A 182 2.70 -13.18 -19.55
CA PHE A 182 2.44 -12.90 -20.97
C PHE A 182 3.49 -11.96 -21.58
N HIS A 183 4.48 -11.54 -20.79
CA HIS A 183 5.56 -10.69 -21.26
C HIS A 183 6.73 -11.56 -21.73
N ASP A 184 6.60 -12.14 -22.94
CA ASP A 184 7.70 -12.84 -23.63
C ASP A 184 8.83 -11.88 -24.03
N SER A 185 8.56 -10.58 -23.96
CA SER A 185 9.51 -9.47 -24.00
C SER A 185 9.05 -8.40 -23.03
N ILE A 186 9.98 -7.78 -22.31
CA ILE A 186 9.68 -6.59 -21.53
C ILE A 186 9.51 -5.46 -22.55
N ASN A 187 8.34 -4.85 -22.61
CA ASN A 187 8.10 -3.66 -23.44
C ASN A 187 8.07 -2.45 -22.52
N PHE A 188 9.24 -1.88 -22.22
CA PHE A 188 9.32 -0.62 -21.50
C PHE A 188 9.07 0.54 -22.48
N ALA A 189 7.82 1.02 -22.49
CA ALA A 189 7.51 2.31 -23.09
C ALA A 189 7.63 3.41 -22.01
N THR A 190 8.52 4.38 -22.27
CA THR A 190 8.60 5.63 -21.50
C THR A 190 7.96 6.75 -22.31
N SER A 191 7.25 7.64 -21.62
CA SER A 191 6.64 8.83 -22.20
C SER A 191 6.63 9.93 -21.14
N MET A 192 6.57 11.19 -21.60
CA MET A 192 6.43 12.33 -20.68
C MET A 192 5.16 12.26 -19.84
N GLU A 193 4.07 11.69 -20.36
CA GLU A 193 2.85 11.41 -19.58
C GLU A 193 3.14 10.49 -18.39
N LYS A 194 3.85 9.38 -18.63
CA LYS A 194 4.20 8.42 -17.58
C LYS A 194 5.14 9.03 -16.53
N ILE A 195 6.10 9.86 -16.97
CA ILE A 195 6.98 10.61 -16.06
C ILE A 195 6.16 11.55 -15.15
N ASN A 196 5.18 12.25 -15.72
CA ASN A 196 4.32 13.15 -14.95
C ASN A 196 3.49 12.39 -13.92
N LYS A 197 2.91 11.22 -14.28
CA LYS A 197 2.23 10.34 -13.32
C LYS A 197 3.15 9.93 -12.16
N ILE A 198 4.41 9.58 -12.45
CA ILE A 198 5.41 9.22 -11.43
C ILE A 198 5.72 10.41 -10.51
N LYS A 199 5.83 11.63 -11.05
CA LYS A 199 6.04 12.86 -10.24
C LYS A 199 4.88 13.09 -9.28
N ILE A 200 3.65 13.02 -9.76
CA ILE A 200 2.44 13.20 -8.95
C ILE A 200 2.36 12.18 -7.81
N VAL A 201 2.67 10.92 -8.11
CA VAL A 201 2.73 9.87 -7.09
C VAL A 201 3.86 10.10 -6.09
N LYS A 202 5.04 10.54 -6.54
CA LYS A 202 6.18 10.86 -5.68
C LYS A 202 5.85 12.01 -4.73
N ASP A 203 5.17 13.05 -5.22
CA ASP A 203 4.74 14.19 -4.41
C ASP A 203 3.72 13.76 -3.35
N PHE A 204 2.72 12.95 -3.75
CA PHE A 204 1.76 12.36 -2.81
C PHE A 204 2.44 11.54 -1.71
N VAL A 205 3.40 10.68 -2.06
CA VAL A 205 4.15 9.87 -1.08
C VAL A 205 4.91 10.77 -0.10
N ASN A 206 5.62 11.78 -0.62
CA ASN A 206 6.35 12.73 0.21
C ASN A 206 5.42 13.48 1.18
N GLU A 207 4.30 13.99 0.68
CA GLU A 207 3.31 14.70 1.49
C GLU A 207 2.71 13.79 2.57
N THR A 208 2.38 12.54 2.22
CA THR A 208 1.84 11.54 3.15
C THR A 208 2.79 11.32 4.33
N ILE A 209 4.09 11.14 4.06
CA ILE A 209 5.09 10.96 5.10
C ILE A 209 5.18 12.20 5.98
N GLN A 210 5.28 13.39 5.39
CA GLN A 210 5.40 14.65 6.13
C GLN A 210 4.20 14.87 7.05
N ASN A 211 2.99 14.66 6.54
CA ASN A 211 1.76 14.79 7.32
C ASN A 211 1.70 13.76 8.45
N ARG A 212 2.19 12.53 8.22
CA ARG A 212 2.22 11.50 9.26
C ARG A 212 3.22 11.81 10.37
N ILE A 213 4.41 12.27 10.01
CA ILE A 213 5.44 12.68 10.96
C ILE A 213 4.93 13.85 11.82
N LYS A 214 4.30 14.86 11.20
CA LYS A 214 3.72 16.00 11.92
C LYS A 214 2.71 15.57 12.98
N ARG A 215 1.78 14.67 12.64
CA ARG A 215 0.77 14.16 13.60
C ARG A 215 1.42 13.47 14.79
N LEU A 216 2.41 12.60 14.55
CA LEU A 216 3.12 11.91 15.64
C LEU A 216 3.82 12.89 16.59
N TYR A 217 4.37 14.00 16.09
CA TYR A 217 4.97 15.03 16.94
C TYR A 217 3.93 15.85 17.68
N SER A 218 2.81 16.22 17.05
CA SER A 218 1.72 16.94 17.72
C SER A 218 1.17 16.16 18.92
N ASP A 219 0.96 14.85 18.75
CA ASP A 219 0.46 13.97 19.81
C ASP A 219 1.44 13.86 20.99
N LEU A 220 2.76 13.95 20.74
CA LEU A 220 3.80 13.97 21.78
C LEU A 220 3.83 15.29 22.57
N TYR A 221 3.57 16.43 21.94
CA TYR A 221 3.58 17.73 22.62
C TYR A 221 2.31 17.97 23.46
N GLU A 222 1.16 17.44 23.04
CA GLU A 222 -0.06 17.50 23.87
C GLU A 222 0.05 16.60 25.11
N TYR A 223 0.76 15.47 25.03
CA TYR A 223 1.00 14.57 26.17
C TYR A 223 1.94 15.15 27.25
N HIS A 224 2.73 16.17 26.91
CA HIS A 224 3.60 16.87 27.87
C HIS A 224 2.99 18.16 28.43
N ALA A 225 1.81 18.56 27.95
CA ALA A 225 1.10 19.77 28.39
C ALA A 225 -0.13 19.47 29.27
N ALA A 226 -0.45 18.19 29.50
CA ALA A 226 -1.51 17.69 30.38
C ALA A 226 -0.91 17.04 31.64
#